data_AF-A0A5E4B1S5-F1
#
_entry.id   AF-A0A5E4B1S5-F1
#
_cell.length_a   1.000
_cell.length_b   1.000
_cell.length_c   1.000
_cell.angle_alpha   90.00
_cell.angle_beta   90.00
_cell.angle_gamma   90.00
#
_symmetry.space_group_name_H-M   'P 1'
#
loop_
_entity.id
_entity.type
_entity.pdbx_description
1 polymer ?
#
loop_
_entity_poly.entity_id
_entity_poly.type
_entity_poly.pdbx_seq_one_letter_code
_entity_poly.pdbx_strand_id
1 'polypeptide(L)'
;MLFRNRFLLLLALAALLAFLSLSLQFFHLIPMSAARNGASSKSRKRIMPDPVTEPPVTDPVYEALLYCNIPRVAERSMEGHAPHHFKLISVHVLIRHGDRYPLYAIPKTKRPEIDCTLMANRKPYHPKLEAFVNHMSKGSGSSFESPLNSMPLYPNHALCEMGELTQTGVVQHLQNGQLLGDIYLKKHKLLPSDWSPDQLYLETTGRSRTLQSGLALLYGFLPDFDWKKIYFRHQPSVLFCSGNCYCPVRNQYLEKEQRRQYLLRLKNSQLEQTYGEMAKIVNVPTKLLRAANPIDSMLCHFCHNVSFPCTSSGCFDMEHFKVIKMHQIEDEKERRKKRLYLGYSLLGAHPILNQTIDRMQRIAEGRKDEVFALYSAHDVTLSPVLSALGLSEARFPRFAARLIFELWQDREKPSEHSVRILYNGVDVTFHTFFCQDHHKRSSKPMCPLENLVRFVKRDMFVTLDSSSTNYHDACHREGV
;
A
#
# COMPACT_ATOMS: atom_id res chain seq x y z
N MET A 1 -75.00 -1.72 15.98
CA MET A 1 -74.04 -2.52 15.18
C MET A 1 -73.03 -1.67 14.38
N LEU A 2 -72.82 -0.37 14.65
CA LEU A 2 -71.86 0.47 13.91
C LEU A 2 -70.45 0.58 14.54
N PHE A 3 -70.29 0.28 15.83
CA PHE A 3 -68.99 0.37 16.52
C PHE A 3 -68.05 -0.82 16.27
N ARG A 4 -68.59 -2.01 15.99
CA ARG A 4 -67.82 -3.23 15.72
C ARG A 4 -67.12 -3.21 14.35
N ASN A 5 -67.71 -2.50 13.37
CA ASN A 5 -67.09 -2.31 12.04
C ASN A 5 -65.96 -1.28 12.04
N ARG A 6 -66.03 -0.23 12.87
CA ARG A 6 -64.94 0.76 12.95
C ARG A 6 -63.67 0.18 13.59
N PHE A 7 -63.82 -0.71 14.57
CA PHE A 7 -62.69 -1.38 15.20
C PHE A 7 -61.98 -2.35 14.24
N LEU A 8 -62.73 -3.12 13.46
CA LEU A 8 -62.18 -4.00 12.43
C LEU A 8 -61.49 -3.21 11.30
N LEU A 9 -62.04 -2.05 10.92
CA LEU A 9 -61.42 -1.18 9.92
C LEU A 9 -60.11 -0.58 10.41
N LEU A 10 -60.04 -0.18 11.69
CA LEU A 10 -58.82 0.33 12.31
C LEU A 10 -57.75 -0.76 12.47
N LEU A 11 -58.14 -1.99 12.80
CA LEU A 11 -57.24 -3.15 12.85
C LEU A 11 -56.68 -3.49 11.46
N ALA A 12 -57.53 -3.46 10.42
CA ALA A 12 -57.09 -3.69 9.05
C ALA A 12 -56.13 -2.58 8.56
N LEU A 13 -56.41 -1.32 8.91
CA LEU A 13 -55.54 -0.19 8.58
C LEU A 13 -54.19 -0.30 9.32
N ALA A 14 -54.20 -0.68 10.60
CA ALA A 14 -52.99 -0.89 11.39
C ALA A 14 -52.14 -2.06 10.85
N ALA A 15 -52.78 -3.16 10.44
CA ALA A 15 -52.10 -4.29 9.81
C ALA A 15 -51.48 -3.92 8.45
N LEU A 16 -52.20 -3.14 7.63
CA LEU A 16 -51.70 -2.65 6.34
C LEU A 16 -50.49 -1.71 6.52
N LEU A 17 -50.56 -0.79 7.50
CA LEU A 17 -49.46 0.12 7.83
C LEU A 17 -48.25 -0.63 8.41
N ALA A 18 -48.47 -1.67 9.22
CA ALA A 18 -47.41 -2.54 9.72
C ALA A 18 -46.75 -3.34 8.58
N PHE A 19 -47.53 -3.84 7.63
CA PHE A 19 -47.00 -4.56 6.46
C PHE A 19 -46.22 -3.64 5.53
N LEU A 20 -46.72 -2.43 5.28
CA LEU A 20 -46.01 -1.39 4.52
C LEU A 20 -44.70 -0.97 5.22
N SER A 21 -44.72 -0.80 6.54
CA SER A 21 -43.52 -0.54 7.36
C SER A 21 -42.48 -1.67 7.25
N LEU A 22 -42.91 -2.94 7.36
CA LEU A 22 -42.02 -4.10 7.25
C LEU A 22 -41.41 -4.22 5.84
N SER A 23 -42.21 -3.95 4.80
CA SER A 23 -41.75 -3.98 3.40
C SER A 23 -40.80 -2.82 3.08
N LEU A 24 -41.01 -1.61 3.62
CA LEU A 24 -40.09 -0.48 3.46
C LEU A 24 -38.77 -0.67 4.21
N GLN A 25 -38.77 -1.43 5.32
CA GLN A 25 -37.56 -1.87 6.02
C GLN A 25 -36.78 -2.92 5.23
N PHE A 26 -37.46 -3.83 4.52
CA PHE A 26 -36.81 -4.82 3.64
C PHE A 26 -36.20 -4.21 2.37
N PHE A 27 -36.72 -3.07 1.89
CA PHE A 27 -36.24 -2.39 0.68
C PHE A 27 -35.35 -1.15 0.93
N HIS A 28 -34.91 -0.88 2.17
CA HIS A 28 -33.95 0.20 2.50
C HIS A 28 -34.28 1.61 1.94
N LEU A 29 -35.56 2.01 1.90
CA LEU A 29 -35.99 3.28 1.30
C LEU A 29 -36.33 4.43 2.28
N ILE A 30 -35.97 4.34 3.57
CA ILE A 30 -36.07 5.47 4.51
C ILE A 30 -34.77 5.62 5.31
N PRO A 31 -34.11 6.81 5.30
CA PRO A 31 -33.00 7.09 6.20
C PRO A 31 -33.54 7.40 7.60
N MET A 32 -33.38 6.47 8.55
CA MET A 32 -33.68 6.74 9.96
C MET A 32 -32.59 7.61 10.58
N SER A 33 -32.96 8.81 11.04
CA SER A 33 -32.17 9.57 12.00
C SER A 33 -32.26 8.87 13.37
N ALA A 34 -31.10 8.56 13.96
CA ALA A 34 -31.03 7.97 15.30
C ALA A 34 -30.51 9.02 16.29
N ALA A 35 -31.30 9.23 17.34
CA ALA A 35 -30.98 10.05 18.50
C ALA A 35 -29.79 9.47 19.30
N ARG A 36 -29.05 10.37 19.95
CA ARG A 36 -27.96 10.09 20.89
C ARG A 36 -28.45 9.30 22.09
N ASN A 37 -27.78 8.18 22.41
CA ASN A 37 -27.13 7.90 23.70
C ASN A 37 -26.58 6.46 23.74
N GLY A 38 -25.38 6.30 24.33
CA GLY A 38 -24.95 5.07 25.00
C GLY A 38 -24.29 3.97 24.15
N ALA A 39 -22.95 4.00 24.10
CA ALA A 39 -22.04 2.87 24.00
C ALA A 39 -22.34 1.77 22.95
N SER A 40 -21.70 1.87 21.78
CA SER A 40 -21.39 0.70 20.95
C SER A 40 -20.16 0.93 20.07
N SER A 41 -19.15 0.11 20.32
CA SER A 41 -18.21 -0.48 19.35
C SER A 41 -18.50 -0.13 17.87
N LYS A 42 -17.70 0.75 17.27
CA LYS A 42 -17.48 0.76 15.81
C LYS A 42 -16.02 1.01 15.48
N SER A 43 -15.34 -0.11 15.20
CA SER A 43 -14.13 -0.20 14.41
C SER A 43 -14.28 0.57 13.09
N ARG A 44 -13.63 1.74 12.99
CA ARG A 44 -13.27 2.38 11.71
C ARG A 44 -11.77 2.20 11.55
N LYS A 45 -11.35 1.24 10.74
CA LYS A 45 -10.00 1.26 10.17
C LYS A 45 -10.10 2.01 8.84
N ARG A 46 -9.66 3.27 8.82
CA ARG A 46 -9.54 4.12 7.63
C ARG A 46 -8.13 4.72 7.60
N ILE A 47 -7.55 4.83 6.40
CA ILE A 47 -6.09 5.00 6.20
C ILE A 47 -5.69 6.47 6.05
N MET A 48 -6.64 7.36 5.80
CA MET A 48 -6.47 8.81 5.92
C MET A 48 -7.25 9.27 7.16
N PRO A 49 -6.62 9.97 8.13
CA PRO A 49 -7.34 10.55 9.25
C PRO A 49 -8.34 11.60 8.74
N ASP A 50 -9.57 11.58 9.25
CA ASP A 50 -10.56 12.64 9.00
C ASP A 50 -10.13 13.90 9.78
N PRO A 51 -9.75 15.00 9.09
CA PRO A 51 -9.24 16.21 9.75
C PRO A 51 -10.28 16.93 10.63
N VAL A 52 -11.54 16.48 10.66
CA VAL A 52 -12.61 17.11 11.46
C VAL A 52 -13.05 16.25 12.65
N THR A 53 -12.69 14.95 12.72
CA THR A 53 -13.19 14.05 13.79
C THR A 53 -12.15 13.15 14.46
N GLU A 54 -10.95 12.99 13.90
CA GLU A 54 -9.89 12.23 14.57
C GLU A 54 -8.94 13.18 15.32
N PRO A 55 -8.81 13.05 16.65
CA PRO A 55 -7.74 13.75 17.34
C PRO A 55 -6.39 13.28 16.76
N PRO A 56 -5.38 14.16 16.63
CA PRO A 56 -4.06 13.79 16.14
C PRO A 56 -3.35 12.95 17.21
N VAL A 57 -3.75 11.69 17.35
CA VAL A 57 -3.16 10.82 18.39
C VAL A 57 -1.83 10.30 17.87
N THR A 58 -0.76 10.92 18.34
CA THR A 58 0.62 10.43 18.33
C THR A 58 0.75 9.21 19.25
N ASP A 59 0.09 8.09 18.93
CA ASP A 59 0.29 6.84 19.64
C ASP A 59 1.26 5.92 18.86
N PRO A 60 2.50 5.75 19.33
CA PRO A 60 3.49 4.90 18.68
C PRO A 60 3.07 3.43 18.55
N VAL A 61 2.26 2.92 19.48
CA VAL A 61 1.77 1.53 19.48
C VAL A 61 0.67 1.36 18.44
N TYR A 62 -0.27 2.30 18.37
CA TYR A 62 -1.31 2.30 17.34
C TYR A 62 -0.72 2.38 15.93
N GLU A 63 0.28 3.24 15.70
CA GLU A 63 1.00 3.32 14.43
C GLU A 63 1.69 1.99 14.07
N ALA A 64 2.31 1.32 15.04
CA ALA A 64 2.91 0.00 14.83
C ALA A 64 1.87 -1.06 14.48
N LEU A 65 0.71 -1.07 15.14
CA LEU A 65 -0.38 -2.02 14.84
C LEU A 65 -0.92 -1.87 13.41
N LEU A 66 -1.03 -0.64 12.92
CA LEU A 66 -1.43 -0.36 11.55
C LEU A 66 -0.36 -0.77 10.53
N TYR A 67 0.91 -0.56 10.87
CA TYR A 67 2.05 -0.99 10.05
C TYR A 67 2.06 -2.50 9.84
N CYS A 68 1.79 -3.28 10.89
CA CYS A 68 1.80 -4.75 10.83
C CYS A 68 0.78 -5.31 9.84
N ASN A 69 -0.32 -4.58 9.63
CA ASN A 69 -1.39 -4.97 8.72
C ASN A 69 -1.86 -6.43 8.87
N ILE A 70 -2.08 -6.88 10.11
CA ILE A 70 -2.42 -8.29 10.34
C ILE A 70 -3.80 -8.61 9.71
N PRO A 71 -3.90 -9.65 8.86
CA PRO A 71 -5.14 -10.12 8.22
C PRO A 71 -6.24 -10.55 9.21
N ARG A 72 -6.94 -9.61 9.83
CA ARG A 72 -8.01 -9.90 10.83
C ARG A 72 -9.40 -9.44 10.42
N VAL A 73 -9.49 -8.45 9.53
CA VAL A 73 -10.76 -7.81 9.15
C VAL A 73 -10.72 -7.57 7.65
N ALA A 74 -11.85 -7.82 6.97
CA ALA A 74 -11.99 -7.46 5.56
C ALA A 74 -11.76 -5.95 5.38
N GLU A 75 -10.88 -5.59 4.46
CA GLU A 75 -10.66 -4.19 4.10
C GLU A 75 -11.84 -3.66 3.30
N ARG A 76 -12.28 -2.43 3.61
CA ARG A 76 -13.18 -1.69 2.73
C ARG A 76 -12.39 -1.22 1.51
N SER A 77 -13.03 -1.23 0.35
CA SER A 77 -12.38 -1.05 -0.94
C SER A 77 -13.24 -0.21 -1.88
N MET A 78 -12.66 0.88 -2.41
CA MET A 78 -13.24 1.78 -3.41
C MET A 78 -12.73 1.47 -4.83
N GLU A 79 -11.90 0.43 -4.98
CA GLU A 79 -11.46 -0.15 -6.25
C GLU A 79 -12.68 -0.44 -7.15
N GLY A 80 -12.57 -0.08 -8.43
CA GLY A 80 -13.60 -0.34 -9.44
C GLY A 80 -14.93 0.38 -9.19
N HIS A 81 -14.94 1.52 -8.50
CA HIS A 81 -16.14 2.36 -8.32
C HIS A 81 -16.05 3.62 -9.19
N ALA A 82 -16.97 3.78 -10.12
CA ALA A 82 -17.10 4.97 -10.96
C ALA A 82 -18.57 5.15 -11.34
N PRO A 83 -18.97 6.32 -11.88
CA PRO A 83 -20.30 6.49 -12.46
C PRO A 83 -20.58 5.45 -13.56
N HIS A 84 -21.85 5.09 -13.76
CA HIS A 84 -22.24 3.92 -14.56
C HIS A 84 -21.83 4.00 -16.05
N HIS A 85 -21.66 5.21 -16.61
CA HIS A 85 -21.19 5.39 -17.98
C HIS A 85 -19.67 5.23 -18.14
N PHE A 86 -18.89 5.11 -17.06
CA PHE A 86 -17.45 4.86 -17.16
C PHE A 86 -17.15 3.37 -17.27
N LYS A 87 -16.25 3.02 -18.20
CA LYS A 87 -15.69 1.68 -18.36
C LYS A 87 -14.26 1.66 -17.83
N LEU A 88 -13.94 0.72 -16.95
CA LEU A 88 -12.55 0.48 -16.55
C LEU A 88 -11.81 -0.18 -17.72
N ILE A 89 -10.67 0.36 -18.12
CA ILE A 89 -9.89 -0.15 -19.27
C ILE A 89 -8.44 -0.49 -18.95
N SER A 90 -7.88 -0.01 -17.83
CA SER A 90 -6.54 -0.39 -17.37
C SER A 90 -6.39 -0.24 -15.85
N VAL A 91 -5.55 -1.07 -15.26
CA VAL A 91 -5.21 -1.04 -13.83
C VAL A 91 -3.70 -1.26 -13.65
N HIS A 92 -3.07 -0.34 -12.91
CA HIS A 92 -1.68 -0.46 -12.49
C HIS A 92 -1.63 -0.57 -10.97
N VAL A 93 -0.97 -1.61 -10.45
CA VAL A 93 -0.89 -1.92 -9.02
C VAL A 93 0.57 -1.89 -8.59
N LEU A 94 0.93 -0.98 -7.70
CA LEU A 94 2.22 -0.91 -7.04
C LEU A 94 2.07 -1.38 -5.60
N ILE A 95 2.76 -2.45 -5.21
CA ILE A 95 2.67 -3.02 -3.86
C ILE A 95 3.99 -2.93 -3.10
N ARG A 96 3.90 -2.73 -1.79
CA ARG A 96 4.96 -3.13 -0.87
C ARG A 96 4.83 -4.63 -0.64
N HIS A 97 5.94 -5.35 -0.52
CA HIS A 97 5.91 -6.74 -0.04
C HIS A 97 5.18 -6.89 1.31
N GLY A 98 4.78 -8.12 1.60
CA GLY A 98 4.09 -8.47 2.85
C GLY A 98 5.01 -8.49 4.07
N ASP A 99 4.42 -8.87 5.18
CA ASP A 99 5.10 -9.14 6.45
C ASP A 99 6.24 -10.15 6.29
N ARG A 100 7.32 -9.93 7.05
CA ARG A 100 8.59 -10.62 6.88
C ARG A 100 9.36 -10.71 8.20
N TYR A 101 10.28 -11.65 8.22
CA TYR A 101 11.31 -11.76 9.24
C TYR A 101 12.22 -10.50 9.28
N PRO A 102 12.90 -10.18 10.39
CA PRO A 102 13.75 -8.98 10.49
C PRO A 102 14.84 -8.96 9.41
N LEU A 103 15.15 -7.77 8.88
CA LEU A 103 16.31 -7.52 8.02
C LEU A 103 17.60 -7.43 8.83
N TYR A 104 17.51 -6.99 10.08
CA TYR A 104 18.67 -6.78 10.95
C TYR A 104 18.54 -7.58 12.23
N ALA A 105 19.64 -8.21 12.63
CA ALA A 105 19.74 -8.90 13.91
C ALA A 105 20.17 -7.90 14.98
N ILE A 106 19.63 -8.07 16.18
CA ILE A 106 20.18 -7.42 17.36
C ILE A 106 21.37 -8.26 17.84
N PRO A 107 22.57 -7.67 18.01
CA PRO A 107 23.74 -8.42 18.46
C PRO A 107 23.50 -9.11 19.80
N LYS A 108 24.07 -10.31 19.95
CA LYS A 108 24.03 -11.10 21.20
C LYS A 108 22.64 -11.48 21.71
N THR A 109 21.60 -11.37 20.89
CA THR A 109 20.25 -11.87 21.21
C THR A 109 19.94 -13.14 20.44
N LYS A 110 18.99 -13.92 20.93
CA LYS A 110 18.45 -15.08 20.20
C LYS A 110 17.65 -14.63 18.97
N ARG A 111 17.55 -15.52 17.98
CA ARG A 111 16.63 -15.35 16.85
C ARG A 111 15.18 -15.38 17.39
N PRO A 112 14.28 -14.49 16.95
CA PRO A 112 12.86 -14.63 17.27
C PRO A 112 12.31 -15.96 16.78
N GLU A 113 11.42 -16.55 17.56
CA GLU A 113 10.71 -17.79 17.24
C GLU A 113 9.62 -17.53 16.20
N ILE A 114 10.05 -17.17 14.99
CA ILE A 114 9.20 -16.94 13.82
C ILE A 114 9.68 -17.89 12.73
N ASP A 115 8.78 -18.74 12.23
CA ASP A 115 9.06 -19.61 11.09
C ASP A 115 8.42 -19.08 9.80
N CYS A 116 9.03 -19.48 8.68
CA CYS A 116 8.66 -19.09 7.32
C CYS A 116 8.06 -20.27 6.55
N THR A 117 7.54 -21.28 7.26
CA THR A 117 6.83 -22.41 6.64
C THR A 117 5.37 -22.07 6.39
N LEU A 118 4.78 -22.48 5.28
CA LEU A 118 3.36 -22.21 5.02
C LEU A 118 2.50 -23.38 5.49
N MET A 119 1.61 -23.13 6.45
CA MET A 119 0.72 -24.12 7.03
C MET A 119 -0.73 -23.67 6.90
N ALA A 120 -1.55 -24.46 6.20
CA ALA A 120 -2.95 -24.13 5.89
C ALA A 120 -3.80 -23.79 7.13
N ASN A 121 -3.56 -24.49 8.25
CA ASN A 121 -4.33 -24.35 9.48
C ASN A 121 -3.76 -23.31 10.46
N ARG A 122 -2.63 -22.67 10.13
CA ARG A 122 -1.98 -21.67 11.00
C ARG A 122 -2.57 -20.28 10.76
N LYS A 123 -2.76 -19.50 11.83
CA LYS A 123 -3.19 -18.10 11.72
C LYS A 123 -2.00 -17.15 11.45
N PRO A 124 -2.17 -16.12 10.62
CA PRO A 124 -3.34 -15.87 9.77
C PRO A 124 -3.41 -16.93 8.66
N TYR A 125 -4.62 -17.40 8.35
CA TYR A 125 -4.86 -18.37 7.28
C TYR A 125 -5.61 -17.69 6.13
N HIS A 126 -5.54 -18.31 4.96
CA HIS A 126 -6.33 -17.94 3.79
C HIS A 126 -6.88 -19.22 3.13
N PRO A 127 -8.14 -19.26 2.67
CA PRO A 127 -8.68 -20.46 2.02
C PRO A 127 -7.89 -20.92 0.79
N LYS A 128 -7.25 -19.98 0.09
CA LYS A 128 -6.38 -20.27 -1.08
C LYS A 128 -4.93 -20.63 -0.73
N LEU A 129 -4.53 -20.67 0.55
CA LEU A 129 -3.12 -20.83 0.93
C LEU A 129 -2.56 -22.19 0.49
N GLU A 130 -3.30 -23.28 0.71
CA GLU A 130 -2.88 -24.62 0.31
C GLU A 130 -2.80 -24.76 -1.22
N ALA A 131 -3.81 -24.28 -1.94
CA ALA A 131 -3.84 -24.27 -3.39
C ALA A 131 -2.69 -23.43 -3.98
N PHE A 132 -2.36 -22.29 -3.36
CA PHE A 132 -1.21 -21.47 -3.70
C PHE A 132 0.10 -22.27 -3.56
N VAL A 133 0.35 -22.93 -2.43
CA VAL A 133 1.55 -23.74 -2.23
C VAL A 133 1.66 -24.86 -3.28
N ASN A 134 0.56 -25.57 -3.52
CA ASN A 134 0.50 -26.64 -4.52
C ASN A 134 0.70 -26.14 -5.95
N HIS A 135 0.33 -24.90 -6.24
CA HIS A 135 0.54 -24.28 -7.55
C HIS A 135 1.97 -23.78 -7.72
N MET A 136 2.54 -23.14 -6.69
CA MET A 136 3.91 -22.63 -6.71
C MET A 136 4.94 -23.76 -6.77
N SER A 137 4.69 -24.91 -6.15
CA SER A 137 5.59 -26.08 -6.22
C SER A 137 5.70 -26.69 -7.62
N LYS A 138 4.73 -26.42 -8.51
CA LYS A 138 4.73 -26.85 -9.91
C LYS A 138 5.33 -25.82 -10.86
N GLY A 139 5.53 -24.59 -10.39
CA GLY A 139 6.08 -23.50 -11.20
C GLY A 139 7.55 -23.72 -11.49
N SER A 140 7.93 -23.64 -12.77
CA SER A 140 9.33 -23.62 -13.15
C SER A 140 9.78 -22.17 -13.22
N GLY A 141 10.44 -21.68 -12.15
CA GLY A 141 10.99 -20.33 -12.10
C GLY A 141 11.99 -20.01 -13.23
N SER A 142 12.42 -21.02 -13.99
CA SER A 142 13.35 -20.89 -15.11
C SER A 142 12.91 -19.93 -16.21
N SER A 143 11.62 -19.59 -16.31
CA SER A 143 11.12 -18.62 -17.30
C SER A 143 11.28 -17.17 -16.88
N PHE A 144 11.62 -16.85 -15.62
CA PHE A 144 11.75 -15.47 -15.16
C PHE A 144 13.09 -14.84 -15.55
N GLU A 145 13.13 -13.51 -15.55
CA GLU A 145 14.36 -12.77 -15.79
C GLU A 145 15.38 -13.01 -14.65
N SER A 146 16.67 -13.14 -15.00
CA SER A 146 17.74 -13.26 -13.99
C SER A 146 17.82 -12.00 -13.11
N PRO A 147 17.99 -12.12 -11.78
CA PRO A 147 18.27 -13.34 -11.01
C PRO A 147 17.02 -14.03 -10.44
N LEU A 148 15.81 -13.59 -10.81
CA LEU A 148 14.54 -14.08 -10.23
C LEU A 148 14.33 -15.57 -10.48
N ASN A 149 14.82 -16.08 -11.60
CA ASN A 149 14.71 -17.50 -11.96
C ASN A 149 15.36 -18.47 -10.98
N SER A 150 16.32 -18.00 -10.18
CA SER A 150 17.00 -18.78 -9.15
C SER A 150 16.34 -18.69 -7.77
N MET A 151 15.31 -17.85 -7.61
CA MET A 151 14.68 -17.60 -6.32
C MET A 151 13.53 -18.58 -6.04
N PRO A 152 13.33 -18.96 -4.77
CA PRO A 152 12.18 -19.77 -4.39
C PRO A 152 10.87 -19.01 -4.59
N LEU A 153 9.87 -19.68 -5.18
CA LEU A 153 8.56 -19.10 -5.51
C LEU A 153 7.66 -18.85 -4.30
N TYR A 154 7.97 -19.46 -3.15
CA TYR A 154 7.30 -19.25 -1.87
C TYR A 154 8.28 -19.52 -0.71
N PRO A 155 8.06 -18.95 0.49
CA PRO A 155 8.89 -19.24 1.66
C PRO A 155 8.56 -20.64 2.22
N ASN A 156 9.59 -21.40 2.62
CA ASN A 156 9.40 -22.74 3.17
C ASN A 156 10.52 -23.17 4.12
N HIS A 157 10.98 -22.25 4.96
CA HIS A 157 12.05 -22.52 5.93
C HIS A 157 11.52 -22.48 7.37
N ALA A 158 11.81 -23.53 8.14
CA ALA A 158 11.50 -23.58 9.57
C ALA A 158 12.27 -22.51 10.36
N LEU A 159 13.51 -22.23 9.94
CA LEU A 159 14.30 -21.10 10.40
C LEU A 159 14.38 -20.07 9.29
N CYS A 160 13.68 -18.95 9.46
CA CYS A 160 13.67 -17.88 8.47
C CYS A 160 15.06 -17.27 8.25
N GLU A 161 15.39 -16.98 7.00
CA GLU A 161 16.49 -16.08 6.67
C GLU A 161 16.13 -14.60 6.89
N MET A 162 17.14 -13.75 7.01
CA MET A 162 16.93 -12.31 7.25
C MET A 162 16.14 -11.67 6.11
N GLY A 163 15.01 -11.05 6.45
CA GLY A 163 14.11 -10.44 5.49
C GLY A 163 13.33 -11.42 4.62
N GLU A 164 13.22 -12.70 5.01
CA GLU A 164 12.35 -13.69 4.36
C GLU A 164 10.88 -13.39 4.62
N LEU A 165 10.02 -13.62 3.62
CA LEU A 165 8.58 -13.43 3.72
C LEU A 165 7.97 -14.46 4.68
N THR A 166 7.04 -14.04 5.54
CA THR A 166 6.35 -14.98 6.45
C THR A 166 5.02 -15.43 5.85
N GLN A 167 4.35 -16.39 6.50
CA GLN A 167 2.97 -16.75 6.15
C GLN A 167 2.01 -15.55 6.23
N THR A 168 2.21 -14.65 7.21
CA THR A 168 1.42 -13.41 7.30
C THR A 168 1.56 -12.60 6.02
N GLY A 169 2.78 -12.45 5.49
CA GLY A 169 3.03 -11.73 4.24
C GLY A 169 2.37 -12.38 3.03
N VAL A 170 2.42 -13.72 2.92
CA VAL A 170 1.73 -14.47 1.86
C VAL A 170 0.22 -14.27 1.94
N VAL A 171 -0.36 -14.41 3.14
CA VAL A 171 -1.82 -14.27 3.34
C VAL A 171 -2.30 -12.85 3.06
N GLN A 172 -1.54 -11.82 3.47
CA GLN A 172 -1.85 -10.44 3.13
C GLN A 172 -1.98 -10.23 1.61
N HIS A 173 -1.06 -10.81 0.83
CA HIS A 173 -1.10 -10.67 -0.62
C HIS A 173 -2.14 -11.57 -1.30
N LEU A 174 -2.40 -12.78 -0.79
CA LEU A 174 -3.54 -13.59 -1.25
C LEU A 174 -4.87 -12.83 -1.10
N GLN A 175 -5.05 -12.13 0.03
CA GLN A 175 -6.23 -11.29 0.26
C GLN A 175 -6.30 -10.10 -0.70
N ASN A 176 -5.20 -9.37 -0.88
CA ASN A 176 -5.12 -8.29 -1.87
C ASN A 176 -5.49 -8.83 -3.26
N GLY A 177 -4.88 -9.93 -3.68
CA GLY A 177 -5.14 -10.55 -4.98
C GLY A 177 -6.61 -10.94 -5.15
N GLN A 178 -7.19 -11.62 -4.17
CA GLN A 178 -8.59 -12.04 -4.22
C GLN A 178 -9.54 -10.84 -4.34
N LEU A 179 -9.32 -9.79 -3.55
CA LEU A 179 -10.09 -8.55 -3.61
C LEU A 179 -10.03 -7.92 -5.01
N LEU A 180 -8.82 -7.79 -5.58
CA LEU A 180 -8.66 -7.24 -6.92
C LEU A 180 -9.25 -8.14 -8.00
N GLY A 181 -9.20 -9.46 -7.83
CA GLY A 181 -9.79 -10.42 -8.76
C GLY A 181 -11.32 -10.35 -8.78
N ASP A 182 -11.94 -10.22 -7.62
CA ASP A 182 -13.39 -10.05 -7.48
C ASP A 182 -13.86 -8.74 -8.15
N ILE A 183 -13.07 -7.67 -8.07
CA ILE A 183 -13.43 -6.38 -8.64
C ILE A 183 -13.09 -6.31 -10.13
N TYR A 184 -11.83 -6.52 -10.51
CA TYR A 184 -11.39 -6.23 -11.87
C TYR A 184 -11.69 -7.36 -12.85
N LEU A 185 -11.64 -8.62 -12.42
CA LEU A 185 -11.96 -9.75 -13.30
C LEU A 185 -13.44 -10.10 -13.25
N LYS A 186 -14.03 -10.26 -12.06
CA LYS A 186 -15.43 -10.72 -11.98
C LYS A 186 -16.42 -9.61 -12.30
N LYS A 187 -16.29 -8.42 -11.69
CA LYS A 187 -17.21 -7.29 -11.89
C LYS A 187 -16.91 -6.51 -13.18
N HIS A 188 -15.65 -6.14 -13.44
CA HIS A 188 -15.30 -5.28 -14.59
C HIS A 188 -14.90 -6.00 -15.86
N LYS A 189 -14.62 -7.32 -15.80
CA LYS A 189 -14.17 -8.09 -16.97
C LYS A 189 -12.96 -7.44 -17.66
N LEU A 190 -12.03 -6.90 -16.85
CA LEU A 190 -10.86 -6.15 -17.32
C LEU A 190 -10.01 -6.99 -18.28
N LEU A 191 -9.84 -8.27 -17.96
CA LEU A 191 -9.24 -9.26 -18.86
C LEU A 191 -10.33 -10.19 -19.41
N PRO A 192 -10.30 -10.56 -20.70
CA PRO A 192 -11.18 -11.57 -21.26
C PRO A 192 -10.81 -12.97 -20.72
N SER A 193 -11.70 -13.95 -20.90
CA SER A 193 -11.46 -15.33 -20.44
C SER A 193 -10.25 -15.99 -21.12
N ASP A 194 -9.98 -15.63 -22.37
CA ASP A 194 -8.91 -16.11 -23.23
C ASP A 194 -7.72 -15.14 -23.33
N TRP A 195 -7.49 -14.36 -22.27
CA TRP A 195 -6.46 -13.32 -22.23
C TRP A 195 -5.07 -13.76 -22.72
N SER A 196 -4.39 -12.84 -23.40
CA SER A 196 -3.02 -13.00 -23.92
C SER A 196 -1.97 -12.61 -22.87
N PRO A 197 -0.80 -13.28 -22.81
CA PRO A 197 0.33 -12.86 -21.96
C PRO A 197 0.68 -11.37 -22.06
N ASP A 198 0.55 -10.78 -23.25
CA ASP A 198 0.89 -9.36 -23.49
C ASP A 198 -0.01 -8.40 -22.74
N GLN A 199 -1.20 -8.83 -22.30
CA GLN A 199 -2.13 -8.01 -21.51
C GLN A 199 -1.70 -7.89 -20.04
N LEU A 200 -0.68 -8.66 -19.62
CA LEU A 200 -0.20 -8.72 -18.26
C LEU A 200 1.25 -8.26 -18.17
N TYR A 201 1.49 -7.20 -17.42
CA TYR A 201 2.84 -6.74 -17.09
C TYR A 201 3.18 -7.05 -15.64
N LEU A 202 4.26 -7.80 -15.41
CA LEU A 202 4.72 -8.19 -14.08
C LEU A 202 6.17 -7.78 -13.91
N GLU A 203 6.46 -7.02 -12.87
CA GLU A 203 7.81 -6.53 -12.56
C GLU A 203 8.06 -6.54 -11.06
N THR A 204 9.26 -6.95 -10.65
CA THR A 204 9.65 -6.99 -9.24
C THR A 204 11.12 -6.76 -9.04
N THR A 205 11.50 -6.22 -7.87
CA THR A 205 12.90 -6.13 -7.49
C THR A 205 13.49 -7.50 -7.19
N GLY A 206 14.82 -7.63 -7.29
CA GLY A 206 15.57 -8.88 -7.07
C GLY A 206 15.63 -9.36 -5.61
N ARG A 207 14.52 -9.33 -4.86
CA ARG A 207 14.41 -9.88 -3.50
C ARG A 207 13.36 -11.00 -3.48
N SER A 208 13.66 -12.11 -2.80
CA SER A 208 12.71 -13.23 -2.66
C SER A 208 11.35 -12.77 -2.12
N ARG A 209 11.34 -11.96 -1.05
CA ARG A 209 10.10 -11.43 -0.46
C ARG A 209 9.23 -10.61 -1.41
N THR A 210 9.80 -9.89 -2.38
CA THR A 210 9.04 -9.10 -3.35
C THR A 210 8.49 -10.00 -4.45
N LEU A 211 9.30 -10.92 -4.98
CA LEU A 211 8.82 -11.92 -5.94
C LEU A 211 7.67 -12.75 -5.36
N GLN A 212 7.86 -13.31 -4.17
CA GLN A 212 6.87 -14.14 -3.47
C GLN A 212 5.59 -13.38 -3.13
N SER A 213 5.70 -12.10 -2.75
CA SER A 213 4.53 -11.23 -2.54
C SER A 213 3.77 -10.97 -3.84
N GLY A 214 4.50 -10.74 -4.94
CA GLY A 214 3.91 -10.57 -6.28
C GLY A 214 3.18 -11.82 -6.74
N LEU A 215 3.78 -13.00 -6.56
CA LEU A 215 3.18 -14.31 -6.87
C LEU A 215 1.95 -14.60 -6.01
N ALA A 216 1.99 -14.31 -4.70
CA ALA A 216 0.84 -14.48 -3.81
C ALA A 216 -0.33 -13.57 -4.22
N LEU A 217 -0.05 -12.31 -4.59
CA LEU A 217 -1.09 -11.41 -5.12
C LEU A 217 -1.63 -11.93 -6.45
N LEU A 218 -0.74 -12.31 -7.37
CA LEU A 218 -1.13 -12.81 -8.68
C LEU A 218 -2.00 -14.07 -8.57
N TYR A 219 -1.67 -15.02 -7.70
CA TYR A 219 -2.49 -16.21 -7.47
C TYR A 219 -3.85 -15.88 -6.84
N GLY A 220 -3.90 -14.88 -5.94
CA GLY A 220 -5.16 -14.37 -5.43
C GLY A 220 -6.04 -13.79 -6.54
N PHE A 221 -5.43 -13.05 -7.48
CA PHE A 221 -6.04 -12.32 -8.58
C PHE A 221 -6.49 -13.24 -9.74
N LEU A 222 -5.58 -14.07 -10.24
CA LEU A 222 -5.74 -15.07 -11.30
C LEU A 222 -5.39 -16.46 -10.74
N PRO A 223 -6.29 -17.13 -10.02
CA PRO A 223 -6.03 -18.48 -9.53
C PRO A 223 -5.72 -19.45 -10.67
N ASP A 224 -4.80 -20.37 -10.40
CA ASP A 224 -4.45 -21.47 -11.31
C ASP A 224 -4.03 -20.99 -12.72
N PHE A 225 -3.35 -19.85 -12.78
CA PHE A 225 -2.82 -19.30 -14.02
C PHE A 225 -1.90 -20.29 -14.75
N ASP A 226 -1.82 -20.19 -16.08
CA ASP A 226 -0.85 -20.96 -16.85
C ASP A 226 0.54 -20.34 -16.72
N TRP A 227 1.50 -21.10 -16.17
CA TRP A 227 2.90 -20.67 -16.02
C TRP A 227 3.55 -20.22 -17.33
N LYS A 228 3.11 -20.73 -18.49
CA LYS A 228 3.62 -20.30 -19.80
C LYS A 228 3.25 -18.86 -20.14
N LYS A 229 2.23 -18.31 -19.49
CA LYS A 229 1.77 -16.93 -19.68
C LYS A 229 2.35 -15.95 -18.67
N ILE A 230 3.11 -16.43 -17.68
CA ILE A 230 3.63 -15.62 -16.57
C ILE A 230 5.13 -15.37 -16.76
N TYR A 231 5.49 -14.09 -16.85
CA TYR A 231 6.88 -13.65 -16.94
C TYR A 231 7.10 -12.44 -16.04
N PHE A 232 7.84 -12.64 -14.93
CA PHE A 232 8.30 -11.56 -14.07
C PHE A 232 9.59 -10.94 -14.60
N ARG A 233 9.53 -9.63 -14.84
CA ARG A 233 10.69 -8.80 -15.17
C ARG A 233 11.45 -8.42 -13.91
N HIS A 234 12.77 -8.43 -14.01
CA HIS A 234 13.64 -8.03 -12.92
C HIS A 234 13.89 -6.52 -12.98
N GLN A 235 13.64 -5.87 -11.85
CA GLN A 235 13.92 -4.46 -11.65
C GLN A 235 15.10 -4.27 -10.70
N PRO A 236 16.31 -3.93 -11.19
CA PRO A 236 17.50 -3.79 -10.35
C PRO A 236 17.43 -2.57 -9.43
N SER A 237 16.63 -1.55 -9.76
CA SER A 237 16.51 -0.32 -8.99
C SER A 237 15.24 -0.31 -8.13
N VAL A 238 15.39 0.01 -6.83
CA VAL A 238 14.22 0.21 -5.95
C VAL A 238 13.36 1.43 -6.35
N LEU A 239 13.83 2.27 -7.27
CA LEU A 239 13.08 3.38 -7.86
C LEU A 239 12.34 3.00 -9.15
N PHE A 240 12.41 1.72 -9.56
CA PHE A 240 11.78 1.22 -10.79
C PHE A 240 12.23 1.99 -12.02
N CYS A 241 13.56 2.06 -12.17
CA CYS A 241 14.24 2.73 -13.26
C CYS A 241 14.85 1.69 -14.21
N SER A 242 14.31 1.62 -15.43
CA SER A 242 14.79 0.70 -16.47
C SER A 242 15.70 1.38 -17.52
N GLY A 243 15.97 2.68 -17.38
CA GLY A 243 16.86 3.45 -18.26
C GLY A 243 16.72 4.98 -18.07
N ASN A 244 17.79 5.73 -18.33
CA ASN A 244 17.81 7.21 -18.34
C ASN A 244 17.31 7.92 -17.05
N CYS A 245 17.59 7.37 -15.87
CA CYS A 245 17.22 8.00 -14.57
C CYS A 245 18.42 8.52 -13.76
N TYR A 246 19.53 8.81 -14.45
CA TYR A 246 20.65 9.52 -13.84
C TYR A 246 20.19 10.92 -13.43
N CYS A 247 20.35 11.23 -12.15
CA CYS A 247 19.83 12.46 -11.57
C CYS A 247 20.69 12.90 -10.37
N PRO A 248 21.74 13.70 -10.59
CA PRO A 248 22.60 14.21 -9.52
C PRO A 248 21.81 14.96 -8.44
N VAL A 249 20.88 15.83 -8.85
CA VAL A 249 20.08 16.65 -7.94
C VAL A 249 19.22 15.79 -6.99
N ARG A 250 18.68 14.66 -7.46
CA ARG A 250 17.95 13.71 -6.60
C ARG A 250 18.83 13.24 -5.44
N ASN A 251 20.09 12.91 -5.73
CA ASN A 251 21.02 12.43 -4.72
C ASN A 251 21.38 13.55 -3.73
N GLN A 252 21.55 14.79 -4.19
CA GLN A 252 21.78 15.95 -3.32
C GLN A 252 20.61 16.17 -2.33
N TYR A 253 19.35 16.08 -2.80
CA TYR A 253 18.18 16.13 -1.91
C TYR A 253 18.20 15.00 -0.87
N LEU A 254 18.56 13.78 -1.29
CA LEU A 254 18.64 12.63 -0.39
C LEU A 254 19.72 12.82 0.68
N GLU A 255 20.90 13.32 0.31
CA GLU A 255 22.00 13.59 1.24
C GLU A 255 21.61 14.66 2.26
N LYS A 256 20.97 15.75 1.83
CA LYS A 256 20.46 16.79 2.73
C LYS A 256 19.40 16.25 3.68
N GLU A 257 18.52 15.39 3.19
CA GLU A 257 17.49 14.75 4.00
C GLU A 257 18.08 13.76 5.02
N GLN A 258 19.07 12.96 4.64
CA GLN A 258 19.80 12.08 5.55
C GLN A 258 20.55 12.88 6.62
N ARG A 259 21.18 14.00 6.24
CA ARG A 259 21.82 14.92 7.20
C ARG A 259 20.81 15.54 8.16
N ARG A 260 19.63 15.94 7.66
CA ARG A 260 18.53 16.44 8.50
C ARG A 260 18.10 15.39 9.53
N GLN A 261 17.84 14.16 9.08
CA GLN A 261 17.44 13.05 9.94
C GLN A 261 18.50 12.76 11.01
N TYR A 262 19.78 12.73 10.63
CA TYR A 262 20.89 12.55 11.55
C TYR A 262 20.94 13.64 12.63
N LEU A 263 20.83 14.92 12.24
CA LEU A 263 20.82 16.04 13.17
C LEU A 263 19.60 16.03 14.10
N LEU A 264 18.43 15.59 13.61
CA LEU A 264 17.24 15.43 14.45
C LEU A 264 17.45 14.36 15.52
N ARG A 265 18.05 13.22 15.13
CA ARG A 265 18.41 12.14 16.06
C ARG A 265 19.33 12.63 17.17
N LEU A 266 20.42 13.32 16.82
CA LEU A 266 21.40 13.82 17.80
C LEU A 266 20.81 14.81 18.81
N LYS A 267 19.73 15.51 18.45
CA LYS A 267 19.05 16.45 19.35
C LYS A 267 18.08 15.77 20.33
N ASN A 268 17.75 14.49 20.13
CA ASN A 268 16.80 13.78 20.97
C ASN A 268 17.53 13.03 22.10
N SER A 269 17.67 13.69 23.26
CA SER A 269 18.36 13.15 24.43
C SER A 269 17.71 11.86 24.96
N GLN A 270 16.38 11.79 24.96
CA GLN A 270 15.64 10.60 25.39
C GLN A 270 15.95 9.39 24.49
N LEU A 271 16.02 9.59 23.17
CA LEU A 271 16.38 8.55 22.22
C LEU A 271 17.83 8.09 22.42
N GLU A 272 18.77 9.02 22.62
CA GLU A 272 20.17 8.66 22.86
C GLU A 272 20.35 7.90 24.18
N GLN A 273 19.64 8.29 25.25
CA GLN A 273 19.59 7.52 26.50
C GLN A 273 19.02 6.11 26.26
N THR A 274 17.90 6.00 25.55
CA THR A 274 17.25 4.72 25.21
C THR A 274 18.21 3.80 24.46
N TYR A 275 18.93 4.32 23.45
CA TYR A 275 19.93 3.53 22.72
C TYR A 275 21.12 3.13 23.62
N GLY A 276 21.51 3.98 24.58
CA GLY A 276 22.51 3.65 25.59
C GLY A 276 22.09 2.52 26.53
N GLU A 277 20.83 2.51 26.96
CA GLU A 277 20.24 1.43 27.78
C GLU A 277 20.18 0.11 26.99
N MET A 278 19.67 0.15 25.75
CA MET A 278 19.66 -1.01 24.86
C MET A 278 21.08 -1.55 24.60
N ALA A 279 22.06 -0.66 24.40
CA ALA A 279 23.45 -1.03 24.20
C ALA A 279 24.06 -1.75 25.42
N LYS A 280 23.69 -1.33 26.64
CA LYS A 280 24.08 -2.02 27.89
C LYS A 280 23.45 -3.40 27.98
N ILE A 281 22.16 -3.54 27.67
CA ILE A 281 21.44 -4.82 27.68
C ILE A 281 22.14 -5.84 26.76
N VAL A 282 22.52 -5.43 25.55
CA VAL A 282 23.21 -6.32 24.61
C VAL A 282 24.73 -6.32 24.76
N ASN A 283 25.27 -5.61 25.75
CA ASN A 283 26.70 -5.50 26.04
C ASN A 283 27.54 -5.17 24.80
N VAL A 284 27.17 -4.11 24.06
CA VAL A 284 27.94 -3.59 22.92
C VAL A 284 28.06 -2.07 22.98
N PRO A 285 29.05 -1.45 22.33
CA PRO A 285 29.07 0.00 22.17
C PRO A 285 27.83 0.51 21.44
N THR A 286 27.24 1.63 21.87
CA THR A 286 26.02 2.23 21.28
C THR A 286 26.12 2.41 19.76
N LYS A 287 27.31 2.77 19.25
CA LYS A 287 27.59 2.92 17.80
C LYS A 287 27.33 1.67 16.95
N LEU A 288 27.31 0.48 17.56
CA LEU A 288 27.01 -0.79 16.86
C LEU A 288 25.50 -1.03 16.74
N LEU A 289 24.67 -0.38 17.56
CA LEU A 289 23.22 -0.36 17.41
C LEU A 289 22.81 0.76 16.43
N ARG A 290 23.00 0.51 15.14
CA ARG A 290 22.52 1.43 14.09
C ARG A 290 21.01 1.60 14.18
N ALA A 291 20.51 2.81 13.93
CA ALA A 291 19.09 3.15 14.11
C ALA A 291 18.10 2.18 13.43
N ALA A 292 18.48 1.67 12.25
CA ALA A 292 17.67 0.73 11.49
C ALA A 292 17.52 -0.64 12.18
N ASN A 293 18.50 -1.09 12.98
CA ASN A 293 18.48 -2.44 13.54
C ASN A 293 17.39 -2.59 14.61
N PRO A 294 17.34 -1.76 15.68
CA PRO A 294 16.33 -1.88 16.72
C PRO A 294 14.91 -1.74 16.19
N ILE A 295 14.66 -0.76 15.32
CA ILE A 295 13.29 -0.48 14.89
C ILE A 295 12.72 -1.57 13.98
N ASP A 296 13.52 -2.08 13.03
CA ASP A 296 13.10 -3.16 12.14
C ASP A 296 12.89 -4.47 12.91
N SER A 297 13.82 -4.84 13.78
CA SER A 297 13.70 -6.04 14.60
C SER A 297 12.53 -5.95 15.57
N MET A 298 12.44 -4.88 16.37
CA MET A 298 11.35 -4.74 17.35
C MET A 298 9.98 -4.62 16.67
N LEU A 299 9.84 -3.96 15.51
CA LEU A 299 8.58 -3.96 14.76
C LEU A 299 8.17 -5.37 14.36
N CYS A 300 9.10 -6.21 13.90
CA CYS A 300 8.80 -7.60 13.57
C CYS A 300 8.36 -8.39 14.80
N HIS A 301 9.08 -8.29 15.92
CA HIS A 301 8.69 -8.94 17.18
C HIS A 301 7.27 -8.52 17.61
N PHE A 302 6.99 -7.22 17.51
CA PHE A 302 5.68 -6.66 17.80
C PHE A 302 4.59 -7.21 16.88
N CYS A 303 4.81 -7.27 15.56
CA CYS A 303 3.84 -7.78 14.59
C CYS A 303 3.54 -9.27 14.76
N HIS A 304 4.53 -10.06 15.19
CA HIS A 304 4.38 -11.49 15.46
C HIS A 304 3.94 -11.82 16.88
N ASN A 305 3.77 -10.81 17.74
CA ASN A 305 3.44 -11.00 19.16
C ASN A 305 4.41 -11.95 19.87
N VAL A 306 5.71 -11.81 19.57
CA VAL A 306 6.80 -12.52 20.25
C VAL A 306 7.54 -11.57 21.18
N SER A 307 8.15 -12.10 22.24
CA SER A 307 8.90 -11.32 23.22
C SER A 307 10.01 -10.51 22.55
N PHE A 308 10.20 -9.26 22.95
CA PHE A 308 11.30 -8.44 22.46
C PHE A 308 12.69 -9.05 22.77
N PRO A 309 13.75 -8.64 22.05
CA PRO A 309 15.07 -9.22 22.20
C PRO A 309 15.61 -9.13 23.64
N CYS A 310 16.14 -10.24 24.15
CA CYS A 310 16.68 -10.37 25.51
C CYS A 310 18.09 -10.97 25.54
N THR A 311 18.82 -10.66 26.60
CA THR A 311 20.10 -11.28 27.00
C THR A 311 20.04 -11.68 28.48
N SER A 312 21.14 -12.18 29.03
CA SER A 312 21.28 -12.38 30.49
C SER A 312 21.22 -11.09 31.30
N SER A 313 21.49 -9.93 30.67
CA SER A 313 21.56 -8.62 31.33
C SER A 313 20.25 -7.85 31.29
N GLY A 314 19.22 -8.37 30.63
CA GLY A 314 17.90 -7.74 30.52
C GLY A 314 17.24 -7.95 29.16
N CYS A 315 16.09 -7.31 28.98
CA CYS A 315 15.30 -7.36 27.75
C CYS A 315 15.04 -5.95 27.24
N PHE A 316 14.97 -5.79 25.92
CA PHE A 316 14.28 -4.64 25.35
C PHE A 316 12.80 -4.73 25.73
N ASP A 317 12.16 -3.60 25.91
CA ASP A 317 10.76 -3.54 26.36
C ASP A 317 9.93 -2.55 25.51
N MET A 318 8.67 -2.40 25.92
CA MET A 318 7.72 -1.52 25.23
C MET A 318 8.08 -0.04 25.36
N GLU A 319 8.77 0.39 26.41
CA GLU A 319 9.15 1.79 26.56
C GLU A 319 10.29 2.14 25.59
N HIS A 320 11.29 1.26 25.45
CA HIS A 320 12.30 1.40 24.41
C HIS A 320 11.65 1.50 23.01
N PHE A 321 10.67 0.62 22.74
CA PHE A 321 9.95 0.62 21.46
C PHE A 321 9.19 1.92 21.21
N LYS A 322 8.44 2.40 22.20
CA LYS A 322 7.64 3.64 22.12
C LYS A 322 8.51 4.85 21.84
N VAL A 323 9.67 4.98 22.48
CA VAL A 323 10.59 6.10 22.24
C VAL A 323 11.08 6.11 20.80
N ILE A 324 11.50 4.96 20.27
CA ILE A 324 11.98 4.85 18.88
C ILE A 324 10.85 5.17 17.90
N LYS A 325 9.64 4.64 18.13
CA LYS A 325 8.47 4.92 17.31
C LYS A 325 8.02 6.36 17.36
N MET A 326 8.07 7.00 18.53
CA MET A 326 7.76 8.42 18.67
C MET A 326 8.75 9.28 17.87
N HIS A 327 10.04 8.95 17.95
CA HIS A 327 11.05 9.63 17.14
C HIS A 327 10.79 9.49 15.64
N GLN A 328 10.36 8.31 15.16
CA GLN A 328 9.95 8.17 13.75
C GLN A 328 8.76 9.07 13.39
N ILE A 329 7.77 9.19 14.27
CA ILE A 329 6.60 10.05 14.03
C ILE A 329 7.02 11.53 13.96
N GLU A 330 7.91 11.96 14.84
CA GLU A 330 8.50 13.31 14.83
C GLU A 330 9.33 13.57 13.57
N ASP A 331 10.15 12.59 13.18
CA ASP A 331 10.96 12.65 11.96
C ASP A 331 10.09 12.82 10.72
N GLU A 332 8.99 12.08 10.63
CA GLU A 332 8.01 12.19 9.54
C GLU A 332 7.31 13.56 9.51
N LYS A 333 7.09 14.20 10.66
CA LYS A 333 6.56 15.59 10.73
C LYS A 333 7.59 16.60 10.23
N GLU A 334 8.84 16.50 10.68
CA GLU A 334 9.92 17.39 10.25
C GLU A 334 10.26 17.21 8.77
N ARG A 335 10.28 15.96 8.29
CA ARG A 335 10.44 15.60 6.87
C ARG A 335 9.45 16.34 5.98
N ARG A 336 8.16 16.35 6.37
CA ARG A 336 7.09 17.08 5.66
C ARG A 336 7.33 18.59 5.66
N LYS A 337 7.68 19.16 6.82
CA LYS A 337 7.93 20.60 6.98
C LYS A 337 9.13 21.07 6.15
N LYS A 338 10.21 20.30 6.10
CA LYS A 338 11.46 20.67 5.42
C LYS A 338 11.41 20.48 3.90
N ARG A 339 10.51 19.62 3.39
CA ARG A 339 10.30 19.36 1.95
C ARG A 339 11.53 18.85 1.18
N LEU A 340 12.65 18.55 1.83
CA LEU A 340 13.84 17.94 1.19
C LEU A 340 13.50 16.56 0.62
N TYR A 341 12.82 15.73 1.39
CA TYR A 341 12.34 14.43 0.91
C TYR A 341 11.32 14.56 -0.23
N LEU A 342 10.51 15.62 -0.26
CA LEU A 342 9.63 15.88 -1.39
C LEU A 342 10.46 16.16 -2.66
N GLY A 343 11.54 16.93 -2.54
CA GLY A 343 12.51 17.15 -3.63
C GLY A 343 13.08 15.85 -4.19
N TYR A 344 13.58 14.99 -3.30
CA TYR A 344 14.02 13.64 -3.65
C TYR A 344 12.90 12.82 -4.31
N SER A 345 11.68 12.89 -3.76
CA SER A 345 10.55 12.08 -4.19
C SER A 345 10.06 12.43 -5.59
N LEU A 346 9.98 13.71 -5.93
CA LEU A 346 9.55 14.16 -7.27
C LEU A 346 10.50 13.61 -8.35
N LEU A 347 11.81 13.66 -8.11
CA LEU A 347 12.81 13.16 -9.07
C LEU A 347 12.98 11.64 -9.02
N GLY A 348 12.81 11.03 -7.84
CA GLY A 348 12.95 9.60 -7.63
C GLY A 348 11.75 8.78 -8.11
N ALA A 349 10.54 9.33 -8.01
CA ALA A 349 9.30 8.67 -8.46
C ALA A 349 8.99 8.89 -9.94
N HIS A 350 9.61 9.90 -10.59
CA HIS A 350 9.35 10.19 -12.00
C HIS A 350 9.50 8.97 -12.93
N PRO A 351 10.55 8.12 -12.84
CA PRO A 351 10.71 6.97 -13.74
C PRO A 351 9.50 6.03 -13.78
N ILE A 352 8.99 5.62 -12.60
CA ILE A 352 7.83 4.71 -12.52
C ILE A 352 6.52 5.42 -12.90
N LEU A 353 6.37 6.70 -12.56
CA LEU A 353 5.20 7.49 -12.94
C LEU A 353 5.15 7.72 -14.46
N ASN A 354 6.28 8.04 -15.08
CA ASN A 354 6.40 8.23 -16.52
C ASN A 354 6.05 6.93 -17.26
N GLN A 355 6.63 5.81 -16.83
CA GLN A 355 6.29 4.48 -17.33
C GLN A 355 4.81 4.11 -17.16
N THR A 356 4.17 4.57 -16.09
CA THR A 356 2.73 4.35 -15.83
C THR A 356 1.87 5.16 -16.79
N ILE A 357 2.16 6.45 -16.97
CA ILE A 357 1.39 7.29 -17.90
C ILE A 357 1.59 6.87 -19.35
N ASP A 358 2.80 6.48 -19.75
CA ASP A 358 3.08 6.06 -21.13
C ASP A 358 2.28 4.79 -21.49
N ARG A 359 2.09 3.87 -20.54
CA ARG A 359 1.20 2.71 -20.69
C ARG A 359 -0.27 3.12 -20.74
N MET A 360 -0.72 4.00 -19.85
CA MET A 360 -2.10 4.48 -19.83
C MET A 360 -2.47 5.21 -21.12
N GLN A 361 -1.56 6.03 -21.67
CA GLN A 361 -1.76 6.72 -22.94
C GLN A 361 -1.87 5.73 -24.10
N ARG A 362 -0.98 4.73 -24.19
CA ARG A 362 -1.09 3.66 -25.20
C ARG A 362 -2.44 2.94 -25.15
N ILE A 363 -2.96 2.67 -23.96
CA ILE A 363 -4.26 2.02 -23.79
C ILE A 363 -5.42 2.97 -24.17
N ALA A 364 -5.31 4.26 -23.80
CA ALA A 364 -6.26 5.29 -24.24
C ALA A 364 -6.28 5.46 -25.78
N GLU A 365 -5.16 5.20 -26.45
CA GLU A 365 -5.02 5.15 -27.91
C GLU A 365 -5.50 3.84 -28.54
N GLY A 366 -6.00 2.89 -27.73
CA GLY A 366 -6.61 1.64 -28.20
C GLY A 366 -5.71 0.41 -28.18
N ARG A 367 -4.46 0.52 -27.66
CA ARG A 367 -3.63 -0.66 -27.41
C ARG A 367 -4.26 -1.53 -26.31
N LYS A 368 -4.05 -2.84 -26.38
CA LYS A 368 -4.56 -3.82 -25.43
C LYS A 368 -3.47 -4.56 -24.66
N ASP A 369 -2.23 -4.15 -24.86
CA ASP A 369 -1.06 -4.65 -24.13
C ASP A 369 -1.04 -4.04 -22.73
N GLU A 370 -0.56 -4.80 -21.74
CA GLU A 370 -0.29 -4.35 -20.37
C GLU A 370 -1.51 -3.72 -19.66
N VAL A 371 -2.72 -4.20 -19.98
CA VAL A 371 -4.01 -3.79 -19.37
C VAL A 371 -4.01 -3.93 -17.85
N PHE A 372 -3.32 -4.96 -17.34
CA PHE A 372 -3.03 -5.09 -15.91
C PHE A 372 -1.52 -5.08 -15.69
N ALA A 373 -1.03 -4.14 -14.88
CA ALA A 373 0.38 -4.05 -14.51
C ALA A 373 0.55 -4.23 -13.00
N LEU A 374 1.46 -5.12 -12.59
CA LEU A 374 1.83 -5.34 -11.19
C LEU A 374 3.32 -5.05 -10.98
N TYR A 375 3.60 -4.12 -10.06
CA TYR A 375 4.93 -3.76 -9.60
C TYR A 375 5.08 -4.19 -8.14
N SER A 376 5.89 -5.23 -7.88
CA SER A 376 6.13 -5.73 -6.52
C SER A 376 7.43 -5.19 -5.93
N ALA A 377 7.30 -4.35 -4.91
CA ALA A 377 8.30 -3.38 -4.50
C ALA A 377 8.47 -3.25 -2.97
N HIS A 378 9.01 -2.12 -2.53
CA HIS A 378 9.35 -1.82 -1.14
C HIS A 378 8.63 -0.58 -0.61
N ASP A 379 8.70 -0.38 0.71
CA ASP A 379 8.35 0.89 1.34
C ASP A 379 9.15 2.05 0.76
N VAL A 380 10.46 1.87 0.56
CA VAL A 380 11.35 2.86 -0.06
C VAL A 380 11.00 3.17 -1.53
N THR A 381 10.12 2.37 -2.16
CA THR A 381 9.55 2.64 -3.48
C THR A 381 8.22 3.38 -3.35
N LEU A 382 7.31 2.90 -2.49
CA LEU A 382 5.98 3.51 -2.34
C LEU A 382 6.03 4.88 -1.68
N SER A 383 6.86 5.07 -0.64
CA SER A 383 6.98 6.34 0.08
C SER A 383 7.31 7.54 -0.82
N PRO A 384 8.32 7.48 -1.72
CA PRO A 384 8.58 8.60 -2.62
C PRO A 384 7.46 8.76 -3.66
N VAL A 385 6.82 7.69 -4.15
CA VAL A 385 5.68 7.83 -5.07
C VAL A 385 4.51 8.55 -4.40
N LEU A 386 4.13 8.15 -3.19
CA LEU A 386 3.07 8.80 -2.41
C LEU A 386 3.40 10.28 -2.14
N SER A 387 4.65 10.57 -1.74
CA SER A 387 5.09 11.95 -1.51
C SER A 387 5.08 12.77 -2.80
N ALA A 388 5.49 12.21 -3.93
CA ALA A 388 5.50 12.91 -5.23
C ALA A 388 4.08 13.25 -5.70
N LEU A 389 3.11 12.35 -5.48
CA LEU A 389 1.70 12.61 -5.80
C LEU A 389 1.03 13.63 -4.86
N GLY A 390 1.72 14.08 -3.81
CA GLY A 390 1.18 15.03 -2.82
C GLY A 390 0.45 14.40 -1.65
N LEU A 391 0.52 13.07 -1.52
CA LEU A 391 -0.11 12.31 -0.44
C LEU A 391 0.83 12.21 0.78
N SER A 392 1.44 13.33 1.18
CA SER A 392 2.44 13.38 2.25
C SER A 392 1.86 13.04 3.63
N GLU A 393 0.56 13.20 3.81
CA GLU A 393 -0.21 12.77 5.00
C GLU A 393 -0.51 11.27 5.00
N ALA A 394 -0.19 10.54 3.93
CA ALA A 394 -0.24 9.09 3.95
C ALA A 394 0.77 8.58 4.99
N ARG A 395 0.29 7.75 5.92
CA ARG A 395 1.15 7.06 6.88
C ARG A 395 2.18 6.21 6.13
N PHE A 396 3.31 5.96 6.78
CA PHE A 396 4.37 5.10 6.24
C PHE A 396 3.78 3.80 5.67
N PRO A 397 4.20 3.34 4.47
CA PRO A 397 3.61 2.17 3.84
C PRO A 397 3.65 0.93 4.75
N ARG A 398 2.49 0.52 5.25
CA ARG A 398 2.29 -0.73 6.02
C ARG A 398 2.63 -1.97 5.18
N PHE A 399 2.81 -3.13 5.80
CA PHE A 399 3.02 -4.36 5.05
C PHE A 399 1.87 -4.63 4.09
N ALA A 400 2.19 -5.14 2.90
CA ALA A 400 1.24 -5.37 1.82
C ALA A 400 0.41 -4.13 1.41
N ALA A 401 0.95 -2.93 1.61
CA ALA A 401 0.32 -1.71 1.10
C ALA A 401 0.21 -1.77 -0.43
N ARG A 402 -0.89 -1.25 -0.97
CA ARG A 402 -1.13 -1.14 -2.42
C ARG A 402 -1.50 0.27 -2.83
N LEU A 403 -0.85 0.78 -3.86
CA LEU A 403 -1.21 1.99 -4.60
C LEU A 403 -1.70 1.56 -5.98
N ILE A 404 -2.88 2.02 -6.38
CA ILE A 404 -3.52 1.63 -7.63
C ILE A 404 -3.82 2.86 -8.46
N PHE A 405 -3.51 2.79 -9.75
CA PHE A 405 -3.94 3.72 -10.77
C PHE A 405 -4.95 3.02 -11.67
N GLU A 406 -6.18 3.52 -11.71
CA GLU A 406 -7.24 3.02 -12.59
C GLU A 406 -7.45 3.98 -13.74
N LEU A 407 -7.50 3.46 -14.98
CA LEU A 407 -7.85 4.23 -16.17
C LEU A 407 -9.28 3.89 -16.59
N TRP A 408 -10.09 4.93 -16.77
CA TRP A 408 -11.50 4.86 -17.09
C TRP A 408 -11.78 5.59 -18.40
N GLN A 409 -12.57 4.96 -19.26
CA GLN A 409 -13.09 5.56 -20.50
C GLN A 409 -14.55 5.97 -20.29
N ASP A 410 -14.90 7.18 -20.69
CA ASP A 410 -16.30 7.61 -20.75
C ASP A 410 -16.99 6.93 -21.95
N ARG A 411 -18.05 6.16 -21.72
CA ARG A 411 -18.79 5.50 -22.80
C ARG A 411 -19.63 6.48 -23.62
N GLU A 412 -20.03 7.61 -23.04
CA GLU A 412 -20.77 8.66 -23.74
C GLU A 412 -19.81 9.50 -24.61
N LYS A 413 -18.53 9.56 -24.22
CA LYS A 413 -17.47 10.25 -24.96
C LYS A 413 -16.19 9.40 -25.01
N PRO A 414 -16.08 8.43 -25.93
CA PRO A 414 -14.99 7.46 -25.95
C PRO A 414 -13.56 8.02 -26.04
N SER A 415 -13.39 9.28 -26.48
CA SER A 415 -12.11 9.99 -26.47
C SER A 415 -11.73 10.57 -25.10
N GLU A 416 -12.68 10.78 -24.19
CA GLU A 416 -12.43 11.28 -22.84
C GLU A 416 -12.03 10.13 -21.90
N HIS A 417 -10.85 10.29 -21.29
CA HIS A 417 -10.27 9.34 -20.35
C HIS A 417 -10.04 9.99 -18.99
N SER A 418 -10.27 9.23 -17.93
CA SER A 418 -10.12 9.67 -16.56
C SER A 418 -9.28 8.69 -15.74
N VAL A 419 -8.59 9.20 -14.72
CA VAL A 419 -7.77 8.44 -13.79
C VAL A 419 -8.39 8.45 -12.39
N ARG A 420 -8.25 7.34 -11.66
CA ARG A 420 -8.44 7.30 -10.20
C ARG A 420 -7.20 6.73 -9.52
N ILE A 421 -6.84 7.32 -8.38
CA ILE A 421 -5.71 6.91 -7.56
C ILE A 421 -6.24 6.38 -6.23
N LEU A 422 -5.89 5.15 -5.89
CA LEU A 422 -6.39 4.48 -4.71
C LEU A 422 -5.21 4.02 -3.86
N TYR A 423 -5.22 4.35 -2.57
CA TYR A 423 -4.21 3.87 -1.63
C TYR A 423 -4.90 3.01 -0.57
N ASN A 424 -4.57 1.71 -0.58
CA ASN A 424 -5.15 0.71 0.32
C ASN A 424 -6.69 0.74 0.36
N GLY A 425 -7.30 0.84 -0.82
CA GLY A 425 -8.75 0.85 -1.01
C GLY A 425 -9.46 2.16 -0.68
N VAL A 426 -8.73 3.22 -0.33
CA VAL A 426 -9.27 4.57 -0.21
C VAL A 426 -9.02 5.33 -1.51
N ASP A 427 -10.05 5.97 -2.06
CA ASP A 427 -9.90 6.90 -3.18
C ASP A 427 -9.19 8.16 -2.69
N VAL A 428 -8.00 8.40 -3.22
CA VAL A 428 -7.15 9.55 -2.88
C VAL A 428 -6.95 10.50 -4.07
N THR A 429 -7.70 10.29 -5.15
CA THR A 429 -7.54 11.01 -6.43
C THR A 429 -7.53 12.52 -6.23
N PHE A 430 -8.52 13.06 -5.52
CA PHE A 430 -8.68 14.49 -5.31
C PHE A 430 -7.81 15.07 -4.17
N HIS A 431 -6.98 14.24 -3.54
CA HIS A 431 -5.92 14.68 -2.63
C HIS A 431 -4.56 14.79 -3.32
N THR A 432 -4.46 14.37 -4.59
CA THR A 432 -3.21 14.47 -5.34
C THR A 432 -2.96 15.89 -5.86
N PHE A 433 -1.69 16.26 -6.02
CA PHE A 433 -1.30 17.58 -6.54
C PHE A 433 -1.90 17.88 -7.92
N PHE A 434 -2.10 16.87 -8.77
CA PHE A 434 -2.61 17.05 -10.13
C PHE A 434 -4.14 17.12 -10.21
N CYS A 435 -4.87 16.79 -9.15
CA CYS A 435 -6.34 16.74 -9.20
C CYS A 435 -7.09 17.49 -8.10
N GLN A 436 -6.40 17.94 -7.05
CA GLN A 436 -7.02 18.70 -5.96
C GLN A 436 -7.78 19.95 -6.42
N ASP A 437 -7.28 20.65 -7.44
CA ASP A 437 -7.91 21.87 -7.94
C ASP A 437 -9.03 21.60 -8.96
N HIS A 438 -9.00 20.43 -9.61
CA HIS A 438 -10.07 20.01 -10.50
C HIS A 438 -11.38 19.85 -9.72
N HIS A 439 -11.32 19.23 -8.54
CA HIS A 439 -12.49 19.04 -7.67
C HIS A 439 -13.10 20.38 -7.21
N LYS A 440 -12.26 21.39 -6.96
CA LYS A 440 -12.72 22.71 -6.52
C LYS A 440 -13.37 23.52 -7.65
N ARG A 441 -13.00 23.25 -8.90
CA ARG A 441 -13.37 24.07 -10.07
C ARG A 441 -14.35 23.38 -11.03
N SER A 442 -14.54 22.08 -10.90
CA SER A 442 -15.39 21.29 -11.79
C SER A 442 -16.34 20.40 -11.01
N SER A 443 -17.58 20.29 -11.49
CA SER A 443 -18.56 19.32 -11.01
C SER A 443 -18.35 17.92 -11.59
N LYS A 444 -17.35 17.71 -12.46
CA LYS A 444 -17.06 16.39 -13.03
C LYS A 444 -16.63 15.41 -11.92
N PRO A 445 -17.19 14.19 -11.91
CA PRO A 445 -16.95 13.23 -10.82
C PRO A 445 -15.59 12.52 -10.91
N MET A 446 -14.85 12.69 -12.01
CA MET A 446 -13.64 11.93 -12.33
C MET A 446 -12.49 12.86 -12.74
N CYS A 447 -11.26 12.48 -12.40
CA CYS A 447 -10.07 13.25 -12.75
C CYS A 447 -9.63 12.99 -14.19
N PRO A 448 -9.48 13.99 -15.07
CA PRO A 448 -9.01 13.75 -16.43
C PRO A 448 -7.60 13.14 -16.47
N LEU A 449 -7.35 12.17 -17.36
CA LEU A 449 -6.03 11.55 -17.56
C LEU A 449 -4.95 12.61 -17.85
N GLU A 450 -5.31 13.60 -18.67
CA GLU A 450 -4.42 14.70 -19.07
C GLU A 450 -3.83 15.47 -17.88
N ASN A 451 -4.52 15.54 -16.74
CA ASN A 451 -3.97 16.18 -15.55
C ASN A 451 -2.78 15.40 -14.99
N LEU A 452 -2.88 14.07 -14.93
CA LEU A 452 -1.76 13.22 -14.49
C LEU A 452 -0.62 13.27 -15.52
N VAL A 453 -0.92 13.23 -16.81
CA VAL A 453 0.08 13.33 -17.88
C VAL A 453 0.86 14.65 -17.77
N ARG A 454 0.17 15.78 -17.72
CA ARG A 454 0.81 17.10 -17.56
C ARG A 454 1.64 17.20 -16.28
N PHE A 455 1.14 16.64 -15.19
CA PHE A 455 1.87 16.62 -13.92
C PHE A 455 3.19 15.88 -14.04
N VAL A 456 3.17 14.65 -14.55
CA VAL A 456 4.37 13.80 -14.65
C VAL A 456 5.36 14.34 -15.67
N LYS A 457 4.89 14.86 -16.82
CA LYS A 457 5.78 15.40 -17.86
C LYS A 457 6.36 16.77 -17.51
N ARG A 458 5.69 17.57 -16.66
CA ARG A 458 6.05 18.98 -16.43
C ARG A 458 5.84 19.47 -14.99
N ASP A 459 4.60 19.49 -14.50
CA ASP A 459 4.26 20.30 -13.31
C ASP A 459 4.95 19.80 -12.02
N MET A 460 5.31 18.52 -11.96
CA MET A 460 6.06 17.95 -10.84
C MET A 460 7.47 18.54 -10.68
N PHE A 461 8.07 19.05 -11.76
CA PHE A 461 9.38 19.71 -11.75
C PHE A 461 9.28 21.19 -11.43
N VAL A 462 8.23 21.85 -11.92
CA VAL A 462 7.92 23.25 -11.59
C VAL A 462 7.74 23.45 -10.08
N THR A 463 7.31 22.40 -9.38
CA THR A 463 7.20 22.38 -7.90
C THR A 463 8.57 22.51 -7.20
N LEU A 464 9.66 22.13 -7.86
CA LEU A 464 11.03 22.24 -7.34
C LEU A 464 11.65 23.60 -7.66
N ASP A 465 11.38 24.11 -8.85
CA ASP A 465 11.82 25.40 -9.35
C ASP A 465 11.07 25.75 -10.64
N SER A 466 10.72 27.02 -10.82
CA SER A 466 9.91 27.49 -11.95
C SER A 466 10.63 27.40 -13.30
N SER A 467 11.97 27.25 -13.31
CA SER A 467 12.77 27.16 -14.54
C SER A 467 12.83 25.75 -15.15
N SER A 468 12.58 24.70 -14.36
CA SER A 468 12.70 23.30 -14.80
C SER A 468 11.40 22.79 -15.41
N THR A 469 11.38 22.58 -16.73
CA THR A 469 10.16 22.19 -17.46
C THR A 469 10.10 20.69 -17.77
N ASN A 470 11.18 19.95 -17.59
CA ASN A 470 11.27 18.52 -17.85
C ASN A 470 12.24 17.83 -16.87
N TYR A 471 12.28 16.49 -16.91
CA TYR A 471 13.09 15.68 -15.99
C TYR A 471 14.59 15.94 -16.13
N HIS A 472 15.08 16.10 -17.36
CA HIS A 472 16.51 16.29 -17.62
C HIS A 472 17.01 17.59 -16.97
N ASP A 473 16.30 18.69 -17.18
CA ASP A 473 16.66 20.00 -16.63
C ASP A 473 16.59 19.99 -15.10
N ALA A 474 15.53 19.39 -14.55
CA ALA A 474 15.37 19.26 -13.10
C ALA A 474 16.49 18.43 -12.45
N CYS A 475 17.10 17.51 -13.20
CA CYS A 475 18.18 16.65 -12.72
C CYS A 475 19.59 17.26 -12.86
N HIS A 476 19.79 18.23 -13.76
CA HIS A 476 21.11 18.79 -14.10
C HIS A 476 21.28 20.27 -13.76
N ARG A 477 20.31 20.89 -13.07
CA ARG A 477 20.46 22.26 -12.60
C ARG A 477 21.62 22.42 -11.61
N GLU A 478 22.24 23.60 -11.62
CA GLU A 478 23.29 23.97 -10.68
C GLU A 478 22.70 24.39 -9.32
N GLY A 479 23.34 23.98 -8.22
CA GLY A 479 23.06 24.47 -6.87
C GLY A 479 21.71 24.06 -6.28
N VAL A 480 21.64 22.90 -5.64
CA VAL A 480 20.48 22.46 -4.83
C VAL A 480 20.81 22.40 -3.38
#